data_AF-A0AAJ1A4S2-F1
#
_entry.id   AF-A0AAJ1A4S2-F1
#
_cell.length_a   1.000
_cell.length_b   1.000
_cell.length_c   1.000
_cell.angle_alpha   90.00
_cell.angle_beta   90.00
_cell.angle_gamma   90.00
#
_symmetry.space_group_name_H-M   'P 1'
#
loop_
_entity.id
_entity.type
_entity.pdbx_description
1 polymer ?
#
loop_
_entity_poly.entity_id
_entity_poly.type
_entity_poly.pdbx_seq_one_letter_code
_entity_poly.pdbx_strand_id
1 'polypeptide(L)'
;MDTTPQMPQYATLPSRHFWRRAVAYLIDIIIFQAAILIAVYCISTVLPLDFRFPGWSYTQCGVELPDQLAKRIDAGWPLRSGEVRINQICEVSQIGSEKQRYLQTGVSRQTDNGTSGQWLTIPVDADDNPVIGPVFVNSSVISGIVNIAFLAFAFAYFSANGRRTIGKKLLGLRVQSVDGKSPGLGTDFRREILKFSPYLFFIAAAFAFSLFPVFPTEDFDALLRMSRDGYTLLNNGAATFNIILGIAALIWWFLPFIFWRGQTFYDRICACKVVKS
;
A
#
# COMPACT_ATOMS: atom_id res chain seq x y z
N MET A 1 20.64 -57.02 28.55
CA MET A 1 20.68 -56.03 27.47
C MET A 1 19.28 -55.47 27.34
N ASP A 2 19.01 -54.35 28.00
CA ASP A 2 17.73 -53.65 27.90
C ASP A 2 17.70 -52.83 26.62
N THR A 3 17.08 -53.37 25.57
CA THR A 3 16.71 -52.61 24.37
C THR A 3 15.33 -52.00 24.59
N THR A 4 15.28 -50.87 25.30
CA THR A 4 14.09 -50.01 25.29
C THR A 4 14.07 -49.29 23.94
N PRO A 5 13.03 -49.48 23.10
CA PRO A 5 12.90 -48.72 21.87
C PRO A 5 12.77 -47.24 22.19
N GLN A 6 13.70 -46.43 21.68
CA GLN A 6 13.61 -44.98 21.75
C GLN A 6 12.32 -44.54 21.06
N MET A 7 11.34 -44.10 21.84
CA MET A 7 10.16 -43.44 21.30
C MET A 7 10.63 -42.28 20.42
N PRO A 8 10.15 -42.17 19.16
CA PRO A 8 10.50 -41.05 18.30
C PRO A 8 10.15 -39.76 19.03
N GLN A 9 11.18 -38.93 19.23
CA GLN A 9 11.07 -37.62 19.85
C GLN A 9 9.95 -36.87 19.11
N TYR A 10 8.81 -36.64 19.78
CA TYR A 10 7.76 -35.81 19.23
C TYR A 10 8.42 -34.49 18.83
N ALA A 11 8.50 -34.22 17.53
CA ALA A 11 9.08 -33.00 17.01
C ALA A 11 8.29 -31.84 17.64
N THR A 12 8.85 -31.23 18.68
CA THR A 12 8.19 -30.18 19.42
C THR A 12 7.95 -29.04 18.44
N LEU A 13 6.68 -28.77 18.18
CA LEU A 13 6.28 -27.73 17.23
C LEU A 13 6.90 -26.41 17.72
N PRO A 14 7.57 -25.63 16.83
CA PRO A 14 8.20 -24.38 17.22
C PRO A 14 7.21 -23.47 17.94
N SER A 15 7.66 -22.83 19.02
CA SER A 15 6.82 -21.85 19.72
C SER A 15 6.44 -20.70 18.79
N ARG A 16 5.25 -20.16 19.00
CA ARG A 16 4.65 -19.10 18.18
C ARG A 16 5.54 -17.87 18.08
N HIS A 17 6.25 -17.52 19.16
CA HIS A 17 7.14 -16.36 19.25
C HIS A 17 6.55 -15.09 18.62
N PHE A 18 5.24 -14.87 18.79
CA PHE A 18 4.47 -13.86 18.05
C PHE A 18 5.12 -12.47 18.11
N TRP A 19 5.34 -11.96 19.33
CA TRP A 19 5.95 -10.65 19.54
C TRP A 19 7.39 -10.56 19.02
N ARG A 20 8.21 -11.60 19.23
CA ARG A 20 9.59 -11.61 18.72
C ARG A 20 9.62 -11.57 17.19
N ARG A 21 8.73 -12.31 16.52
CA ARG A 21 8.61 -12.32 15.07
C ARG A 21 8.10 -10.98 14.54
N ALA A 22 7.09 -10.40 15.19
CA ALA A 22 6.52 -9.10 14.82
C ALA A 22 7.56 -7.98 14.96
N VAL A 23 8.25 -7.89 16.11
CA VAL A 23 9.29 -6.88 16.35
C VAL A 23 10.47 -7.06 15.39
N ALA A 24 10.94 -8.29 15.17
CA ALA A 24 12.01 -8.56 14.20
C ALA A 24 11.61 -8.08 12.79
N TYR A 25 10.39 -8.39 12.37
CA TYR A 25 9.86 -7.97 11.06
C TYR A 25 9.74 -6.45 10.94
N LEU A 26 9.27 -5.76 11.99
CA LEU A 26 9.18 -4.30 12.01
C LEU A 26 10.57 -3.65 11.88
N ILE A 27 11.57 -4.12 12.64
CA ILE A 27 12.95 -3.63 12.55
C ILE A 27 13.48 -3.83 11.13
N ASP A 28 13.31 -5.02 10.57
CA ASP A 28 13.80 -5.34 9.23
C ASP A 28 13.12 -4.49 8.15
N ILE A 29 11.79 -4.30 8.23
CA ILE A 29 11.06 -3.44 7.29
C ILE A 29 11.58 -2.00 7.33
N ILE A 30 11.77 -1.43 8.54
CA ILE A 30 12.22 -0.04 8.66
C ILE A 30 13.61 0.11 8.02
N ILE A 31 14.53 -0.80 8.32
CA ILE A 31 15.90 -0.75 7.79
C ILE A 31 15.91 -0.95 6.27
N PHE A 32 15.21 -1.96 5.76
CA PHE A 32 15.18 -2.23 4.33
C PHE A 32 14.46 -1.13 3.55
N GLN A 33 13.35 -0.60 4.06
CA GLN A 33 12.68 0.53 3.40
C GLN A 33 13.54 1.79 3.39
N ALA A 34 14.23 2.10 4.50
CA ALA A 34 15.18 3.22 4.53
C ALA A 34 16.30 3.04 3.50
N ALA A 35 16.88 1.84 3.40
CA ALA A 35 17.93 1.54 2.43
C ALA A 35 17.43 1.62 0.98
N ILE A 36 16.23 1.09 0.69
CA ILE A 36 15.59 1.16 -0.63
C ILE A 36 15.31 2.62 -0.99
N LEU A 37 14.76 3.41 -0.06
CA LEU A 37 14.45 4.82 -0.29
C LEU A 37 15.70 5.64 -0.60
N ILE A 38 16.77 5.46 0.18
CA ILE A 38 18.05 6.13 -0.05
C ILE A 38 18.62 5.73 -1.42
N ALA A 39 18.60 4.43 -1.74
CA ALA A 39 19.10 3.96 -3.03
C ALA A 39 18.31 4.54 -4.21
N VAL A 40 16.98 4.54 -4.12
CA VAL A 40 16.13 5.07 -5.20
C VAL A 40 16.28 6.59 -5.32
N TYR A 41 16.39 7.31 -4.21
CA TYR A 41 16.70 8.74 -4.22
C TYR A 41 18.04 9.02 -4.91
N CYS A 42 19.11 8.31 -4.56
CA CYS A 42 20.41 8.47 -5.22
C CYS A 42 20.31 8.16 -6.72
N ILE A 43 19.58 7.12 -7.11
CA ILE A 43 19.40 6.77 -8.52
C ILE A 43 18.58 7.84 -9.26
N SER A 44 17.52 8.37 -8.65
CA SER A 44 16.66 9.38 -9.29
C SER A 44 17.36 10.73 -9.49
N THR A 45 18.43 11.01 -8.74
CA THR A 45 19.28 12.19 -9.03
C THR A 45 20.09 12.06 -10.33
N VAL A 46 20.27 10.84 -10.85
CA VAL A 46 21.11 10.54 -12.03
C VAL A 46 20.27 10.06 -13.22
N LEU A 47 19.17 9.35 -12.96
CA LEU A 47 18.26 8.82 -13.97
C LEU A 47 16.85 9.37 -13.74
N PRO A 48 16.16 9.89 -14.77
CA PRO A 48 14.78 10.36 -14.65
C PRO A 48 13.80 9.16 -14.60
N LEU A 49 13.88 8.36 -13.54
CA LEU A 49 12.99 7.23 -13.31
C LEU A 49 11.84 7.68 -12.39
N ASP A 50 10.63 7.66 -12.92
CA ASP A 50 9.38 8.06 -12.24
C ASP A 50 8.91 6.98 -11.24
N PHE A 51 9.66 6.78 -10.16
CA PHE A 51 9.30 5.82 -9.11
C PHE A 51 8.41 6.47 -8.05
N ARG A 52 7.11 6.20 -8.14
CA ARG A 52 6.09 6.71 -7.20
C ARG A 52 5.94 5.82 -5.97
N PHE A 53 6.46 6.17 -4.80
CA PHE A 53 6.26 5.35 -3.60
C PHE A 53 4.96 5.72 -2.85
N PRO A 54 4.01 4.78 -2.70
CA PRO A 54 2.78 5.02 -1.93
C PRO A 54 3.09 5.38 -0.48
N GLY A 55 2.42 6.40 0.06
CA GLY A 55 2.54 6.82 1.47
C GLY A 55 3.64 7.84 1.77
N TRP A 56 4.48 8.17 0.80
CA TRP A 56 5.51 9.23 0.91
C TRP A 56 5.21 10.38 -0.06
N SER A 57 4.01 10.91 0.04
CA SER A 57 3.54 12.04 -0.75
C SER A 57 3.39 13.29 0.12
N TYR A 58 3.82 14.42 -0.41
CA TYR A 58 3.59 15.72 0.21
C TYR A 58 2.63 16.52 -0.66
N THR A 59 1.52 16.96 -0.06
CA THR A 59 0.47 17.73 -0.72
C THR A 59 0.55 19.19 -0.30
N GLN A 60 0.67 20.08 -1.26
CA GLN A 60 0.57 21.53 -1.07
C GLN A 60 -0.66 22.04 -1.80
N CYS A 61 -1.51 22.81 -1.13
CA CYS A 61 -2.69 23.45 -1.72
C CYS A 61 -2.56 24.96 -1.56
N GLY A 62 -3.09 25.70 -2.53
CA GLY A 62 -3.07 27.17 -2.52
C GLY A 62 -2.57 27.81 -3.82
N VAL A 63 -2.42 27.02 -4.90
CA VAL A 63 -2.17 27.58 -6.23
C VAL A 63 -3.45 28.27 -6.71
N GLU A 64 -3.32 29.50 -7.19
CA GLU A 64 -4.44 30.29 -7.72
C GLU A 64 -5.17 29.52 -8.83
N LEU A 65 -6.50 29.47 -8.73
CA LEU A 65 -7.33 28.82 -9.71
C LEU A 65 -7.53 29.75 -10.92
N PRO A 66 -7.39 29.28 -12.16
CA PRO A 66 -7.70 30.09 -13.34
C PRO A 66 -9.13 30.66 -13.31
N ASP A 67 -9.29 31.94 -13.62
CA ASP A 67 -10.58 32.66 -13.57
C ASP A 67 -11.69 31.99 -14.40
N GLN A 68 -11.34 31.40 -15.55
CA GLN A 68 -12.30 30.71 -16.41
C GLN A 68 -12.83 29.43 -15.75
N LEU A 69 -11.95 28.67 -15.09
CA LEU A 69 -12.30 27.46 -14.38
C LEU A 69 -13.14 27.77 -13.13
N ALA A 70 -12.80 28.85 -12.41
CA ALA A 70 -13.59 29.34 -11.29
C ALA A 70 -15.03 29.66 -11.72
N LYS A 71 -15.21 30.44 -12.80
CA LYS A 71 -16.54 30.78 -13.35
C LYS A 71 -17.32 29.54 -13.79
N ARG A 72 -16.66 28.55 -14.38
CA ARG A 72 -17.29 27.29 -14.79
C ARG A 72 -17.81 26.50 -13.58
N ILE A 73 -17.01 26.41 -12.51
CA ILE A 73 -17.41 25.78 -11.25
C ILE A 73 -18.60 26.53 -10.63
N ASP A 74 -18.58 27.87 -10.64
CA ASP A 74 -19.68 28.71 -10.14
C ASP A 74 -21.00 28.48 -10.87
N ALA A 75 -20.93 28.27 -12.19
CA ALA A 75 -22.10 27.96 -13.00
C ALA A 75 -22.60 26.51 -12.78
N GLY A 76 -21.69 25.54 -12.65
CA GLY A 76 -22.02 24.12 -12.49
C GLY A 76 -22.44 23.73 -11.08
N TRP A 77 -21.96 24.44 -10.06
CA TRP A 77 -22.21 24.17 -8.65
C TRP A 77 -22.54 25.47 -7.88
N PRO A 78 -23.76 26.02 -8.05
CA PRO A 78 -24.15 27.26 -7.40
C PRO A 78 -24.24 27.11 -5.87
N LEU A 79 -23.77 28.13 -5.16
CA LEU A 79 -23.83 28.22 -3.70
C LEU A 79 -25.28 28.36 -3.22
N ARG A 80 -25.64 27.61 -2.16
CA ARG A 80 -26.86 27.84 -1.39
C ARG A 80 -26.58 28.80 -0.23
N SER A 81 -27.66 29.34 0.35
CA SER A 81 -27.55 30.21 1.51
C SER A 81 -26.79 29.54 2.66
N GLY A 82 -25.78 30.23 3.19
CA GLY A 82 -24.91 29.77 4.27
C GLY A 82 -23.79 28.80 3.86
N GLU A 83 -23.59 28.55 2.56
CA GLU A 83 -22.45 27.77 2.06
C GLU A 83 -21.25 28.68 1.73
N VAL A 84 -20.05 28.17 2.00
CA VAL A 84 -18.78 28.77 1.63
C VAL A 84 -18.08 27.88 0.60
N ARG A 85 -17.52 28.52 -0.44
CA ARG A 85 -16.77 27.88 -1.51
C ARG A 85 -15.32 27.62 -1.07
N ILE A 86 -14.77 26.47 -1.42
CA ILE A 86 -13.33 26.25 -1.38
C ILE A 86 -12.91 25.64 -2.72
N ASN A 87 -12.18 26.41 -3.51
CA ASN A 87 -11.62 25.99 -4.78
C ASN A 87 -10.11 26.24 -4.75
N GLN A 88 -9.32 25.19 -4.98
CA GLN A 88 -7.87 25.30 -4.98
C GLN A 88 -7.26 24.19 -5.85
N ILE A 89 -6.11 24.48 -6.44
CA ILE A 89 -5.26 23.45 -7.02
C ILE A 89 -4.26 22.99 -5.96
N CYS A 90 -4.18 21.68 -5.81
CA CYS A 90 -3.26 20.99 -4.92
C CYS A 90 -2.20 20.25 -5.74
N GLU A 91 -0.94 20.45 -5.41
CA GLU A 91 0.18 19.70 -5.97
C GLU A 91 0.55 18.57 -5.01
N VAL A 92 0.54 17.34 -5.51
CA VAL A 92 1.05 16.16 -4.83
C VAL A 92 2.42 15.85 -5.40
N SER A 93 3.44 16.02 -4.56
CA SER A 93 4.82 15.67 -4.85
C SER A 93 5.17 14.33 -4.21
N GLN A 94 5.95 13.51 -4.90
CA GLN A 94 6.52 12.27 -4.37
C GLN A 94 8.03 12.27 -4.63
N ILE A 95 8.79 11.66 -3.72
CA ILE A 95 10.24 11.56 -3.85
C ILE A 95 10.58 10.82 -5.15
N GLY A 96 11.30 11.48 -6.07
CA GLY A 96 11.75 10.88 -7.32
C GLY A 96 10.67 10.76 -8.41
N SER A 97 9.57 11.54 -8.33
CA SER A 97 8.54 11.58 -9.38
C SER A 97 8.17 13.02 -9.73
N GLU A 98 7.66 13.21 -10.94
CA GLU A 98 6.98 14.46 -11.30
C GLU A 98 5.78 14.74 -10.39
N LYS A 99 5.51 16.03 -10.18
CA LYS A 99 4.38 16.50 -9.38
C LYS A 99 3.07 16.21 -10.10
N GLN A 100 2.09 15.70 -9.37
CA GLN A 100 0.73 15.53 -9.89
C GLN A 100 -0.18 16.61 -9.32
N ARG A 101 -0.90 17.33 -10.18
CA ARG A 101 -1.79 18.42 -9.79
C ARG A 101 -3.24 17.91 -9.74
N TYR A 102 -3.99 18.38 -8.75
CA TYR A 102 -5.39 18.05 -8.55
C TYR A 102 -6.20 19.32 -8.28
N LEU A 103 -7.31 19.48 -8.96
CA LEU A 103 -8.37 20.42 -8.59
C LEU A 103 -9.11 19.86 -7.38
N GLN A 104 -9.17 20.62 -6.30
CA GLN A 104 -10.05 20.38 -5.18
C GLN A 104 -11.10 21.50 -5.14
N THR A 105 -12.36 21.14 -5.38
CA THR A 105 -13.49 22.06 -5.37
C THR A 105 -14.59 21.53 -4.45
N GLY A 106 -15.24 22.41 -3.71
CA GLY A 106 -16.29 21.99 -2.79
C GLY A 106 -17.01 23.14 -2.11
N VAL A 107 -18.05 22.76 -1.39
CA VAL A 107 -18.83 23.66 -0.54
C VAL A 107 -18.82 23.16 0.88
N SER A 108 -18.70 24.08 1.82
CA SER A 108 -18.79 23.82 3.25
C SER A 108 -19.91 24.65 3.84
N ARG A 109 -20.70 24.05 4.73
CA ARG A 109 -21.78 24.72 5.46
C ARG A 109 -21.65 24.38 6.94
N GLN A 110 -21.68 25.42 7.76
CA GLN A 110 -21.83 25.26 9.20
C GLN A 110 -23.29 24.94 9.52
N THR A 111 -23.50 23.89 10.31
CA THR A 111 -24.80 23.46 10.82
C THR A 111 -24.73 23.36 12.34
N ASP A 112 -25.88 23.30 13.01
CA ASP A 112 -25.93 23.21 14.48
C ASP A 112 -25.21 21.97 15.02
N ASN A 113 -25.07 20.92 14.21
CA ASN A 113 -24.43 19.65 14.56
C ASN A 113 -22.98 19.51 14.04
N GLY A 114 -22.40 20.57 13.45
CA GLY A 114 -21.03 20.57 12.95
C GLY A 114 -20.90 21.11 11.53
N THR A 115 -19.75 20.84 10.90
CA THR A 115 -19.47 21.31 9.54
C THR A 115 -19.80 20.20 8.54
N SER A 116 -20.75 20.47 7.64
CA SER A 116 -21.04 19.60 6.51
C SER A 116 -20.28 20.10 5.29
N GLY A 117 -19.65 19.20 4.54
CA GLY A 117 -18.89 19.56 3.36
C GLY A 117 -19.08 18.55 2.23
N GLN A 118 -19.17 19.05 1.02
CA GLN A 118 -19.15 18.25 -0.21
C GLN A 118 -17.92 18.65 -1.01
N TRP A 119 -17.16 17.66 -1.45
CA TRP A 119 -15.86 17.85 -2.07
C TRP A 119 -15.71 16.98 -3.29
N LEU A 120 -15.11 17.54 -4.32
CA LEU A 120 -14.74 16.89 -5.55
C LEU A 120 -13.26 17.13 -5.80
N THR A 121 -12.51 16.04 -5.94
CA THR A 121 -11.08 16.07 -6.26
C THR A 121 -10.86 15.40 -7.60
N ILE A 122 -10.28 16.13 -8.56
CA ILE A 122 -10.07 15.67 -9.94
C ILE A 122 -8.63 16.00 -10.34
N PRO A 123 -7.90 15.09 -11.00
CA PRO A 123 -6.59 15.42 -11.56
C PRO A 123 -6.72 16.52 -12.63
N VAL A 124 -5.73 17.40 -12.73
CA VAL A 124 -5.65 18.39 -13.82
C VAL A 124 -4.47 18.11 -14.71
N ASP A 125 -4.59 18.47 -15.99
CA ASP A 125 -3.48 18.41 -16.95
C ASP A 125 -2.51 19.58 -16.79
N ALA A 126 -1.53 19.67 -17.70
CA ALA A 126 -0.53 20.74 -17.70
C ALA A 126 -1.14 22.14 -17.92
N ASP A 127 -2.30 22.20 -18.58
CA ASP A 127 -3.03 23.43 -18.91
C ASP A 127 -4.13 23.75 -17.87
N ASP A 128 -4.10 23.10 -16.71
CA ASP A 128 -5.07 23.25 -15.62
C ASP A 128 -6.51 22.83 -15.95
N ASN A 129 -6.69 22.00 -16.98
CA ASN A 129 -7.99 21.43 -17.31
C ASN A 129 -8.27 20.15 -16.52
N PRO A 130 -9.48 19.96 -15.97
CA PRO A 130 -9.87 18.74 -15.30
C PRO A 130 -9.85 17.52 -16.23
N VAL A 131 -9.18 16.45 -15.81
CA VAL A 131 -9.09 15.19 -16.57
C VAL A 131 -10.06 14.16 -15.98
N ILE A 132 -11.05 13.75 -16.78
CA ILE A 132 -12.17 12.90 -16.33
C ILE A 132 -12.14 11.50 -16.98
N GLY A 133 -11.09 11.21 -17.76
CA GLY A 133 -10.85 9.89 -18.33
C GLY A 133 -10.25 8.87 -17.34
N PRO A 134 -10.00 7.63 -17.79
CA PRO A 134 -9.30 6.63 -16.99
C PRO A 134 -7.89 7.13 -16.64
N VAL A 135 -7.65 7.32 -15.35
CA VAL A 135 -6.32 7.68 -14.84
C VAL A 135 -5.52 6.39 -14.71
N PHE A 136 -4.67 6.11 -15.69
CA PHE A 136 -3.79 4.95 -15.65
C PHE A 136 -2.78 5.09 -14.50
N VAL A 137 -2.95 4.31 -13.43
CA VAL A 137 -2.03 4.25 -12.28
C VAL A 137 -0.76 3.41 -12.56
N ASN A 138 -0.33 3.33 -13.82
CA ASN A 138 0.77 2.47 -14.26
C ASN A 138 2.04 2.70 -13.46
N SER A 139 2.43 3.97 -13.23
CA SER A 139 3.67 4.29 -12.49
C SER A 139 3.59 3.84 -11.03
N SER A 140 2.45 4.01 -10.35
CA SER A 140 2.27 3.57 -8.96
C SER A 140 2.15 2.05 -8.80
N VAL A 141 1.63 1.37 -9.82
CA VAL A 141 1.53 -0.10 -9.84
C VAL A 141 2.91 -0.72 -10.03
N ILE A 142 3.67 -0.23 -11.02
CA ILE A 142 5.03 -0.67 -11.30
C ILE A 142 5.93 -0.42 -10.10
N SER A 143 5.91 0.79 -9.53
CA SER A 143 6.72 1.12 -8.35
C SER A 143 6.36 0.27 -7.13
N GLY A 144 5.07 -0.02 -6.90
CA GLY A 144 4.62 -0.92 -5.84
C GLY A 144 5.16 -2.34 -6.00
N ILE A 145 5.08 -2.90 -7.22
CA ILE A 145 5.62 -4.23 -7.54
C ILE A 145 7.14 -4.26 -7.33
N VAL A 146 7.84 -3.25 -7.83
CA VAL A 146 9.29 -3.11 -7.71
C VAL A 146 9.70 -2.99 -6.23
N ASN A 147 8.99 -2.22 -5.41
CA ASN A 147 9.26 -2.12 -3.97
C ASN A 147 9.12 -3.47 -3.26
N ILE A 148 8.04 -4.22 -3.55
CA ILE A 148 7.84 -5.56 -2.99
C ILE A 148 8.94 -6.51 -3.42
N ALA A 149 9.33 -6.46 -4.71
CA ALA A 149 10.40 -7.31 -5.22
C ALA A 149 11.72 -7.01 -4.50
N PHE A 150 12.07 -5.74 -4.29
CA PHE A 150 13.26 -5.35 -3.53
C PHE A 150 13.18 -5.76 -2.06
N LEU A 151 12.03 -5.57 -1.41
CA LEU A 151 11.84 -6.04 -0.04
C LEU A 151 11.98 -7.56 0.07
N ALA A 152 11.25 -8.31 -0.74
CA ALA A 152 11.29 -9.77 -0.74
C ALA A 152 12.71 -10.27 -1.02
N PHE A 153 13.42 -9.64 -1.95
CA PHE A 153 14.82 -9.95 -2.24
C PHE A 153 15.74 -9.64 -1.06
N ALA A 154 15.61 -8.48 -0.41
CA ALA A 154 16.40 -8.13 0.77
C ALA A 154 16.18 -9.12 1.91
N PHE A 155 14.92 -9.41 2.26
CA PHE A 155 14.60 -10.39 3.28
C PHE A 155 15.16 -11.78 2.94
N ALA A 156 15.07 -12.21 1.69
CA ALA A 156 15.58 -13.50 1.25
C ALA A 156 17.10 -13.56 1.28
N TYR A 157 17.77 -12.56 0.73
CA TYR A 157 19.23 -12.47 0.67
C TYR A 157 19.88 -12.52 2.06
N PHE A 158 19.29 -11.80 3.01
CA PHE A 158 19.78 -11.78 4.40
C PHE A 158 19.29 -12.95 5.26
N SER A 159 18.32 -13.76 4.82
CA SER A 159 17.86 -14.96 5.54
C SER A 159 18.45 -16.26 4.99
N ALA A 160 18.81 -16.29 3.72
CA ALA A 160 19.25 -17.49 3.02
C ALA A 160 20.58 -18.03 3.55
N ASN A 161 20.82 -19.31 3.31
CA ASN A 161 22.08 -19.99 3.63
C ASN A 161 22.47 -19.85 5.12
N GLY A 162 21.47 -19.78 6.00
CA GLY A 162 21.66 -19.74 7.45
C GLY A 162 21.99 -18.35 8.00
N ARG A 163 21.97 -17.31 7.14
CA ARG A 163 22.10 -15.92 7.53
C ARG A 163 20.86 -15.45 8.30
N ARG A 164 20.92 -14.24 8.85
CA ARG A 164 19.80 -13.61 9.56
C ARG A 164 19.74 -12.14 9.16
N THR A 165 18.51 -11.66 8.99
CA THR A 165 18.23 -10.22 8.96
C THR A 165 18.57 -9.60 10.31
N ILE A 166 18.71 -8.27 10.36
CA ILE A 166 19.15 -7.54 11.55
C ILE A 166 18.16 -7.75 12.70
N GLY A 167 16.86 -7.59 12.44
CA GLY A 167 15.80 -7.84 13.40
C GLY A 167 15.80 -9.29 13.88
N LYS A 168 15.91 -10.27 12.98
CA LYS A 168 15.99 -11.69 13.40
C LYS A 168 17.23 -11.97 14.24
N LYS A 169 18.37 -11.34 13.95
CA LYS A 169 19.59 -11.44 14.75
C LYS A 169 19.38 -10.88 16.16
N LEU A 170 18.81 -9.68 16.29
CA LEU A 170 18.53 -9.02 17.56
C LEU A 170 17.55 -9.82 18.44
N LEU A 171 16.54 -10.44 17.82
CA LEU A 171 15.48 -11.16 18.55
C LEU A 171 15.80 -12.64 18.77
N GLY A 172 16.96 -13.12 18.31
CA GLY A 172 17.40 -14.50 18.44
C GLY A 172 16.60 -15.49 17.59
N LEU A 173 16.18 -15.09 16.39
CA LEU A 173 15.36 -15.89 15.48
C LEU A 173 16.18 -16.36 14.27
N ARG A 174 15.85 -17.54 13.76
CA ARG A 174 16.42 -18.08 12.51
C ARG A 174 15.35 -18.77 11.69
N VAL A 175 15.42 -18.62 10.36
CA VAL A 175 14.65 -19.42 9.42
C VAL A 175 15.40 -20.73 9.15
N GLN A 176 14.70 -21.85 9.20
CA GLN A 176 15.26 -23.18 8.96
C GLN A 176 14.25 -23.99 8.15
N SER A 177 14.73 -24.88 7.28
CA SER A 177 13.88 -25.91 6.68
C SER A 177 13.32 -26.84 7.77
N VAL A 178 12.20 -27.50 7.49
CA VAL A 178 11.67 -28.59 8.32
C VAL A 178 12.72 -29.66 8.62
N ASP A 179 13.57 -29.96 7.63
CA ASP A 179 14.67 -30.94 7.70
C ASP A 179 15.89 -30.45 8.50
N GLY A 180 15.82 -29.27 9.12
CA GLY A 180 16.93 -28.69 9.89
C GLY A 180 18.01 -28.01 9.05
N LYS A 181 17.94 -28.10 7.71
CA LYS A 181 18.87 -27.41 6.81
C LYS A 181 18.57 -25.92 6.68
N SER A 182 19.56 -25.15 6.26
CA SER A 182 19.36 -23.74 5.92
C SER A 182 18.63 -23.63 4.57
N PRO A 183 17.55 -22.86 4.45
CA PRO A 183 16.88 -22.65 3.18
C PRO A 183 17.80 -21.88 2.21
N GLY A 184 17.70 -22.23 0.92
CA GLY A 184 18.37 -21.49 -0.15
C GLY A 184 17.63 -20.21 -0.51
N LEU A 185 18.28 -19.35 -1.31
CA LEU A 185 17.76 -18.03 -1.70
C LEU A 185 16.39 -18.11 -2.38
N GLY A 186 16.20 -19.06 -3.31
CA GLY A 186 14.93 -19.21 -4.02
C GLY A 186 13.76 -19.59 -3.10
N THR A 187 14.01 -20.47 -2.12
CA THR A 187 13.01 -20.87 -1.13
C THR A 187 12.64 -19.71 -0.22
N ASP A 188 13.63 -18.97 0.27
CA ASP A 188 13.38 -17.79 1.10
C ASP A 188 12.68 -16.67 0.30
N PHE A 189 13.06 -16.44 -0.96
CA PHE A 189 12.41 -15.45 -1.81
C PHE A 189 10.93 -15.79 -2.05
N ARG A 190 10.63 -17.04 -2.43
CA ARG A 190 9.24 -17.52 -2.57
C ARG A 190 8.45 -17.33 -1.28
N ARG A 191 9.06 -17.64 -0.14
CA ARG A 191 8.45 -17.49 1.19
C ARG A 191 8.12 -16.03 1.50
N GLU A 192 9.01 -15.09 1.17
CA GLU A 192 8.77 -13.67 1.40
C GLU A 192 7.72 -13.11 0.42
N ILE A 193 7.72 -13.51 -0.86
CA ILE A 193 6.65 -13.17 -1.81
C ILE A 193 5.28 -13.66 -1.33
N LEU A 194 5.20 -14.87 -0.74
CA LEU A 194 3.96 -15.37 -0.14
C LEU A 194 3.50 -14.54 1.07
N LYS A 195 4.40 -13.88 1.80
CA LYS A 195 3.98 -12.95 2.86
C LYS A 195 3.41 -11.66 2.29
N PHE A 196 3.99 -11.17 1.20
CA PHE A 196 3.56 -9.95 0.53
C PHE A 196 2.42 -10.20 -0.48
N SER A 197 1.94 -11.44 -0.64
CA SER A 197 0.89 -11.77 -1.61
C SER A 197 -0.42 -11.00 -1.43
N PRO A 198 -0.91 -10.65 -0.22
CA PRO A 198 -2.10 -9.81 -0.10
C PRO A 198 -1.89 -8.42 -0.66
N TYR A 199 -0.67 -7.88 -0.51
CA TYR A 199 -0.33 -6.56 -1.03
C TYR A 199 -0.08 -6.60 -2.55
N LEU A 200 0.49 -7.69 -3.09
CA LEU A 200 0.52 -7.92 -4.54
C LEU A 200 -0.89 -8.03 -5.13
N PHE A 201 -1.80 -8.72 -4.45
CA PHE A 201 -3.20 -8.79 -4.85
C PHE A 201 -3.87 -7.42 -4.77
N PHE A 202 -3.57 -6.62 -3.74
CA PHE A 202 -4.03 -5.23 -3.64
C PHE A 202 -3.59 -4.39 -4.83
N ILE A 203 -2.31 -4.46 -5.22
CA ILE A 203 -1.80 -3.74 -6.38
C ILE A 203 -2.47 -4.23 -7.68
N ALA A 204 -2.61 -5.54 -7.86
CA ALA A 204 -3.27 -6.10 -9.04
C ALA A 204 -4.74 -5.67 -9.14
N ALA A 205 -5.45 -5.63 -8.01
CA ALA A 205 -6.81 -5.15 -7.96
C ALA A 205 -6.89 -3.65 -8.21
N ALA A 206 -6.02 -2.83 -7.60
CA ALA A 206 -5.96 -1.39 -7.86
C ALA A 206 -5.70 -1.10 -9.34
N PHE A 207 -4.81 -1.86 -9.98
CA PHE A 207 -4.60 -1.79 -11.43
C PHE A 207 -5.87 -2.16 -12.20
N ALA A 208 -6.53 -3.27 -11.87
CA ALA A 208 -7.78 -3.66 -12.53
C ALA A 208 -8.87 -2.58 -12.38
N PHE A 209 -9.02 -1.99 -11.19
CA PHE A 209 -9.96 -0.88 -10.94
C PHE A 209 -9.63 0.36 -11.76
N SER A 210 -8.34 0.63 -12.03
CA SER A 210 -7.94 1.77 -12.85
C SER A 210 -8.28 1.65 -14.33
N LEU A 211 -8.59 0.43 -14.79
CA LEU A 211 -9.07 0.20 -16.15
C LEU A 211 -10.54 0.64 -16.32
N PHE A 212 -11.25 0.85 -15.21
CA PHE A 212 -12.62 1.36 -15.22
C PHE A 212 -12.61 2.88 -15.05
N PRO A 213 -13.57 3.59 -15.67
CA PRO A 213 -13.71 5.02 -15.49
C PRO A 213 -13.95 5.35 -14.01
N VAL A 214 -13.13 6.25 -13.47
CA VAL A 214 -13.20 6.68 -12.06
C VAL A 214 -14.49 7.46 -11.79
N PHE A 215 -14.95 8.19 -12.82
CA PHE A 215 -16.11 9.04 -12.78
C PHE A 215 -17.26 8.45 -13.63
N PRO A 216 -18.53 8.72 -13.27
CA PRO A 216 -19.69 8.18 -13.97
C PRO A 216 -19.97 8.86 -15.31
N THR A 217 -19.25 9.93 -15.62
CA THR A 217 -19.38 10.75 -16.84
C THR A 217 -18.00 11.28 -17.22
N GLU A 218 -17.77 11.55 -18.51
CA GLU A 218 -16.57 12.21 -19.02
C GLU A 218 -16.74 13.75 -19.09
N ASP A 219 -17.95 14.26 -18.88
CA ASP A 219 -18.26 15.70 -18.87
C ASP A 219 -18.11 16.30 -17.47
N PHE A 220 -17.23 17.29 -17.35
CA PHE A 220 -16.96 18.04 -16.12
C PHE A 220 -18.19 18.75 -15.58
N ASP A 221 -19.00 19.35 -16.45
CA ASP A 221 -20.17 20.12 -15.99
C ASP A 221 -21.26 19.18 -15.46
N ALA A 222 -21.43 18.02 -16.11
CA ALA A 222 -22.28 16.95 -15.59
C ALA A 222 -21.75 16.42 -14.25
N LEU A 223 -20.44 16.21 -14.10
CA LEU A 223 -19.84 15.74 -12.87
C LEU A 223 -20.01 16.73 -11.70
N LEU A 224 -19.87 18.04 -11.96
CA LEU A 224 -20.12 19.08 -10.98
C LEU A 224 -21.58 19.05 -10.48
N ARG A 225 -22.54 18.93 -11.39
CA ARG A 225 -23.97 18.84 -11.05
C ARG A 225 -24.27 17.58 -10.25
N MET A 226 -23.78 16.43 -10.69
CA MET A 226 -23.95 15.16 -9.96
C MET A 226 -23.35 15.25 -8.55
N SER A 227 -22.16 15.83 -8.42
CA SER A 227 -21.48 15.99 -7.13
C SER A 227 -22.27 16.93 -6.20
N ARG A 228 -22.86 18.00 -6.76
CA ARG A 228 -23.77 18.89 -6.05
C ARG A 228 -25.04 18.17 -5.58
N ASP A 229 -25.58 17.28 -6.40
CA ASP A 229 -26.75 16.46 -6.07
C ASP A 229 -26.45 15.32 -5.09
N GLY A 230 -25.21 15.24 -4.58
CA GLY A 230 -24.82 14.32 -3.52
C GLY A 230 -24.09 13.07 -4.00
N TYR A 231 -23.69 13.02 -5.28
CA TYR A 231 -22.74 12.00 -5.72
C TYR A 231 -21.42 12.16 -4.96
N THR A 232 -20.93 11.06 -4.38
CA THR A 232 -19.59 10.99 -3.80
C THR A 232 -18.84 9.85 -4.44
N LEU A 233 -17.52 10.03 -4.64
CA LEU A 233 -16.66 8.95 -5.14
C LEU A 233 -16.72 7.69 -4.26
N LEU A 234 -17.04 7.81 -2.96
CA LEU A 234 -17.21 6.64 -2.09
C LEU A 234 -18.31 5.68 -2.57
N ASN A 235 -19.30 6.17 -3.33
CA ASN A 235 -20.40 5.35 -3.84
C ASN A 235 -19.97 4.39 -4.97
N ASN A 236 -18.74 4.51 -5.49
CA ASN A 236 -18.24 3.62 -6.56
C ASN A 236 -17.76 2.24 -6.04
N GLY A 237 -17.89 1.97 -4.74
CA GLY A 237 -17.51 0.68 -4.14
C GLY A 237 -16.01 0.49 -3.88
N ALA A 238 -15.15 1.43 -4.29
CA ALA A 238 -13.71 1.33 -4.06
C ALA A 238 -13.35 1.33 -2.56
N ALA A 239 -14.06 2.12 -1.74
CA ALA A 239 -13.85 2.13 -0.29
C ALA A 239 -14.19 0.77 0.35
N THR A 240 -15.37 0.21 0.01
CA THR A 240 -15.79 -1.12 0.46
C THR A 240 -14.80 -2.20 0.02
N PHE A 241 -14.33 -2.13 -1.22
CA PHE A 241 -13.33 -3.05 -1.75
C PHE A 241 -12.00 -2.97 -0.97
N ASN A 242 -11.49 -1.76 -0.70
CA ASN A 242 -10.29 -1.56 0.12
C ASN A 242 -10.45 -2.12 1.55
N ILE A 243 -11.63 -1.95 2.16
CA ILE A 243 -11.93 -2.51 3.49
C ILE A 243 -11.89 -4.04 3.45
N ILE A 244 -12.57 -4.65 2.48
CA ILE A 244 -12.60 -6.12 2.32
C ILE A 244 -11.18 -6.66 2.11
N LEU A 245 -10.38 -6.00 1.26
CA LEU A 245 -8.97 -6.38 1.05
C LEU A 245 -8.13 -6.21 2.31
N GLY A 246 -8.33 -5.12 3.06
CA GLY A 246 -7.64 -4.88 4.33
C GLY A 246 -7.94 -6.00 5.33
N ILE A 247 -9.20 -6.40 5.46
CA ILE A 247 -9.61 -7.54 6.29
C ILE A 247 -8.96 -8.84 5.79
N ALA A 248 -8.98 -9.11 4.49
CA ALA A 248 -8.34 -10.29 3.92
C ALA A 248 -6.83 -10.34 4.17
N ALA A 249 -6.14 -9.20 4.08
CA ALA A 249 -4.71 -9.08 4.38
C ALA A 249 -4.42 -9.32 5.87
N LEU A 250 -5.24 -8.76 6.77
CA LEU A 250 -5.14 -9.03 8.21
C LEU A 250 -5.35 -10.51 8.51
N ILE A 251 -6.35 -11.15 7.88
CA ILE A 251 -6.56 -12.59 8.01
C ILE A 251 -5.30 -13.34 7.52
N TRP A 252 -4.76 -13.01 6.35
CA TRP A 252 -3.56 -13.68 5.82
C TRP A 252 -2.36 -13.59 6.78
N TRP A 253 -2.12 -12.44 7.40
CA TRP A 253 -0.99 -12.24 8.31
C TRP A 253 -1.22 -12.79 9.72
N PHE A 254 -2.42 -12.64 10.28
CA PHE A 254 -2.70 -12.96 11.69
C PHE A 254 -3.34 -14.33 11.91
N LEU A 255 -4.14 -14.85 10.97
CA LEU A 255 -4.77 -16.16 11.08
C LEU A 255 -3.79 -17.32 11.34
N PRO A 256 -2.58 -17.37 10.71
CA PRO A 256 -1.63 -18.44 11.00
C PRO A 256 -1.14 -18.45 12.45
N PHE A 257 -1.22 -17.31 13.13
CA PHE A 257 -0.85 -17.18 14.53
C PHE A 257 -2.00 -17.61 15.47
N ILE A 258 -3.25 -17.44 15.06
CA ILE A 258 -4.43 -17.92 15.80
C ILE A 258 -4.49 -19.45 15.74
N PHE A 259 -4.45 -20.02 14.54
CA PHE A 259 -4.45 -21.47 14.31
C PHE A 259 -3.02 -22.02 14.20
N TRP A 260 -2.25 -21.82 15.27
CA TRP A 260 -0.83 -22.16 15.31
C TRP A 260 -0.59 -23.68 15.21
N ARG A 261 0.09 -24.12 14.15
CA ARG A 261 0.56 -25.51 14.00
C ARG A 261 2.08 -25.59 13.86
N GLY A 262 2.81 -24.82 14.67
CA GLY A 262 4.28 -24.74 14.64
C GLY A 262 4.87 -23.89 13.52
N GLN A 263 4.06 -23.50 12.53
CA GLN A 263 4.45 -22.74 11.34
C GLN A 263 3.29 -21.87 10.88
N THR A 264 3.62 -20.74 10.26
CA THR A 264 2.64 -19.92 9.53
C THR A 264 2.28 -20.57 8.18
N PHE A 265 1.24 -20.12 7.49
CA PHE A 265 0.82 -20.72 6.21
C PHE A 265 1.91 -20.61 5.13
N TYR A 266 2.51 -19.43 4.99
CA TYR A 266 3.60 -19.19 4.03
C TYR A 266 4.89 -19.92 4.42
N ASP A 267 5.17 -20.11 5.71
CA ASP A 267 6.28 -20.97 6.16
C ASP A 267 6.03 -22.44 5.75
N ARG A 268 4.80 -22.94 5.93
CA ARG A 268 4.42 -24.32 5.61
C ARG A 268 4.49 -24.64 4.12
N ILE A 269 3.99 -23.74 3.27
CA ILE A 269 4.05 -23.91 1.79
C ILE A 269 5.51 -24.03 1.32
N CYS A 270 6.45 -23.36 1.99
CA CYS A 270 7.87 -23.41 1.68
C CYS A 270 8.66 -24.43 2.51
N ALA A 271 7.99 -25.32 3.26
CA ALA A 271 8.62 -26.29 4.15
C ALA A 271 9.65 -25.66 5.11
N CYS A 272 9.35 -24.47 5.61
CA CYS A 272 10.20 -23.68 6.50
C CYS A 272 9.58 -23.56 7.90
N LYS A 273 10.42 -23.25 8.88
CA LYS A 273 10.04 -22.90 10.26
C LYS A 273 10.95 -21.79 10.78
N VAL A 274 10.44 -21.00 11.71
CA VAL A 274 11.24 -20.02 12.44
C VAL A 274 11.47 -20.54 13.85
N VAL A 275 12.73 -20.71 14.21
CA VAL A 275 13.18 -21.25 15.51
C VAL A 275 13.93 -20.19 16.29
N LYS A 276 13.95 -20.35 17.61
CA LYS A 276 14.87 -19.59 18.47
C LYS A 276 16.27 -20.18 18.29
N SER A 277 17.25 -19.30 18.16
CA SER A 277 18.68 -19.64 18.15
C SER A 277 19.36 -19.22 19.43
#